data_AF-A0A6N9P3J5-F1
#
_entry.id   AF-A0A6N9P3J5-F1
#
_cell.length_a   1.000
_cell.length_b   1.000
_cell.length_c   1.000
_cell.angle_alpha   90.00
_cell.angle_beta   90.00
_cell.angle_gamma   90.00
#
_symmetry.space_group_name_H-M   'P 1'
#
loop_
_entity.id
_entity.type
_entity.pdbx_description
1 polymer ?
#
loop_
_entity_poly.entity_id
_entity_poly.type
_entity_poly.pdbx_seq_one_letter_code
_entity_poly.pdbx_strand_id
1 'polypeptide(L)'
;MNKTVFHVARSTKTGKTVNVGDFDTQVQAQAAMLEHFNATPKRGKFWYSISKDTLKEIGGVMFRETCLCIGGNGPYRKTFLPDELKKLAESEV
;
A
#
# COMPACT_ATOMS: atom_id res chain seq x y z
N MET A 1 -5.41 -4.70 21.65
CA MET A 1 -4.77 -5.82 20.91
C MET A 1 -3.99 -5.23 19.73
N ASN A 2 -2.82 -5.78 19.37
CA ASN A 2 -2.02 -5.26 18.24
C ASN A 2 -2.13 -6.23 17.06
N LYS A 3 -2.49 -5.74 15.87
CA LYS A 3 -2.58 -6.53 14.64
C LYS A 3 -1.63 -5.96 13.59
N THR A 4 -0.74 -6.80 13.06
CA THR A 4 0.09 -6.42 11.90
C THR A 4 -0.73 -6.55 10.63
N VAL A 5 -0.67 -5.54 9.75
CA VAL A 5 -1.34 -5.53 8.45
C VAL A 5 -0.41 -4.99 7.36
N PHE A 6 -0.67 -5.39 6.12
CA PHE A 6 -0.09 -4.79 4.93
C PHE A 6 -1.10 -3.82 4.34
N HIS A 7 -0.84 -2.53 4.50
CA HIS A 7 -1.66 -1.47 3.99
C HIS A 7 -1.26 -1.13 2.55
N VAL A 8 -2.25 -1.04 1.67
CA VAL A 8 -2.07 -0.64 0.27
C VAL A 8 -2.71 0.72 0.06
N ALA A 9 -1.93 1.65 -0.49
CA ALA A 9 -2.41 2.97 -0.84
C ALA A 9 -1.95 3.38 -2.24
N ARG A 10 -2.81 4.11 -2.95
CA ARG A 10 -2.46 4.83 -4.18
C ARG A 10 -2.30 6.30 -3.86
N SER A 11 -1.15 6.86 -4.16
CA SER A 11 -0.86 8.29 -3.98
C SER A 11 -0.72 8.99 -5.32
N THR A 12 -1.03 10.27 -5.35
CA THR A 12 -0.88 11.14 -6.53
C THR A 12 0.04 12.31 -6.23
N LYS A 13 0.64 12.91 -7.26
CA LYS A 13 1.53 14.08 -7.09
C LYS A 13 0.86 15.24 -6.33
N THR A 14 -0.46 15.39 -6.41
CA THR A 14 -1.21 16.44 -5.70
C THR A 14 -1.42 16.13 -4.22
N GLY A 15 -0.83 15.06 -3.69
CA GLY A 15 -0.92 14.69 -2.27
C GLY A 15 -2.22 13.96 -1.91
N LYS A 16 -3.10 13.67 -2.88
CA LYS A 16 -4.28 12.85 -2.63
C LYS A 16 -3.86 11.39 -2.55
N THR A 17 -4.24 10.74 -1.45
CA THR A 17 -4.03 9.32 -1.19
C THR A 17 -5.36 8.61 -1.12
N VAL A 18 -5.50 7.52 -1.86
CA VAL A 18 -6.64 6.61 -1.84
C VAL A 18 -6.21 5.35 -1.10
N ASN A 19 -6.97 4.99 -0.07
CA ASN A 19 -6.82 3.71 0.61
C ASN A 19 -7.39 2.60 -0.29
N VAL A 20 -6.56 1.62 -0.63
CA VAL A 20 -6.98 0.45 -1.41
C VAL A 20 -7.44 -0.66 -0.47
N GLY A 21 -6.77 -0.83 0.67
CA GLY A 21 -7.17 -1.78 1.71
C GLY A 21 -6.05 -2.14 2.68
N ASP A 22 -6.41 -2.95 3.68
CA ASP A 22 -5.50 -3.57 4.63
C ASP A 22 -5.62 -5.08 4.52
N PHE A 23 -4.48 -5.77 4.42
CA PHE A 23 -4.42 -7.21 4.17
C PHE A 23 -3.53 -7.91 5.18
N ASP A 24 -3.78 -9.19 5.42
CA ASP A 24 -3.00 -9.96 6.40
C ASP A 24 -1.64 -10.38 5.84
N THR A 25 -1.52 -10.51 4.51
CA THR A 25 -0.27 -10.93 3.85
C THR A 25 0.17 -9.99 2.74
N GLN A 26 1.48 -9.95 2.48
CA GLN A 26 2.06 -9.16 1.41
C GLN A 26 1.55 -9.60 0.02
N VAL A 27 1.31 -10.89 -0.18
CA VAL A 27 0.81 -11.44 -1.45
C VAL A 27 -0.60 -10.94 -1.74
N GLN A 28 -1.50 -10.98 -0.74
CA GLN A 28 -2.85 -10.41 -0.89
C GLN A 28 -2.80 -8.90 -1.16
N ALA A 29 -1.92 -8.19 -0.47
CA ALA A 29 -1.72 -6.76 -0.70
C ALA A 29 -1.24 -6.45 -2.14
N GLN A 30 -0.32 -7.27 -2.68
CA GLN A 30 0.16 -7.12 -4.05
C GLN A 30 -0.94 -7.45 -5.07
N ALA A 31 -1.71 -8.52 -4.86
CA ALA A 31 -2.83 -8.87 -5.73
C ALA A 31 -3.89 -7.75 -5.76
N ALA A 32 -4.31 -7.25 -4.61
CA ALA A 32 -5.29 -6.16 -4.52
C ALA A 32 -4.76 -4.84 -5.11
N MET A 33 -3.45 -4.57 -4.97
CA MET A 33 -2.79 -3.45 -5.62
C MET A 33 -2.91 -3.54 -7.15
N LEU A 34 -2.61 -4.70 -7.73
CA LEU A 34 -2.67 -4.94 -9.18
C LEU A 34 -4.11 -4.92 -9.70
N GLU A 35 -5.05 -5.53 -8.97
CA GLU A 35 -6.47 -5.48 -9.28
C GLU A 35 -6.97 -4.02 -9.35
N HIS A 36 -6.68 -3.23 -8.31
CA HIS A 36 -7.05 -1.81 -8.28
C HIS A 36 -6.34 -1.03 -9.40
N PHE A 37 -5.07 -1.33 -9.69
CA PHE A 37 -4.35 -0.70 -10.81
C PHE A 37 -5.01 -0.99 -12.16
N ASN A 38 -5.44 -2.23 -12.39
CA ASN A 38 -6.11 -2.65 -13.62
C ASN A 38 -7.50 -1.99 -13.75
N ALA A 39 -8.29 -1.93 -12.68
CA ALA A 39 -9.62 -1.33 -12.68
C ALA A 39 -9.63 0.22 -12.78
N THR A 40 -8.53 0.88 -12.41
CA THR A 40 -8.53 2.35 -12.27
C THR A 40 -7.91 3.07 -13.49
N PRO A 41 -8.38 4.28 -13.86
CA PRO A 41 -7.74 5.09 -14.89
C PRO A 41 -6.31 5.52 -14.52
N LYS A 42 -5.38 5.33 -15.47
CA LYS A 42 -3.94 5.60 -15.33
C LYS A 42 -3.59 7.05 -15.71
N ARG A 43 -4.35 8.03 -15.21
CA ARG A 43 -4.15 9.45 -15.51
C ARG A 43 -3.20 10.12 -14.51
N GLY A 44 -2.31 10.96 -15.03
CA GLY A 44 -1.40 11.78 -14.23
C GLY A 44 -0.26 10.99 -13.57
N LYS A 45 0.49 11.67 -12.69
CA LYS A 45 1.57 11.06 -11.91
C LYS A 45 1.00 10.44 -10.64
N PHE A 46 1.09 9.13 -10.52
CA PHE A 46 0.67 8.35 -9.36
C PHE A 46 1.68 7.25 -9.06
N TRP A 47 1.59 6.70 -7.86
CA TRP A 47 2.35 5.52 -7.43
C TRP A 47 1.52 4.76 -6.40
N TYR A 48 1.85 3.49 -6.21
CA TYR A 48 1.29 2.69 -5.13
C TYR A 48 2.34 2.49 -4.05
N SER A 49 1.89 2.27 -2.83
CA SER A 49 2.76 1.86 -1.74
C SER A 49 2.12 0.76 -0.94
N ILE A 50 2.94 -0.22 -0.56
CA ILE A 50 2.59 -1.24 0.43
C ILE A 50 3.43 -0.98 1.68
N SER A 51 2.79 -0.77 2.83
CA SER A 51 3.45 -0.61 4.13
C SER A 51 3.01 -1.70 5.10
N LYS A 52 3.95 -2.26 5.86
CA LYS A 52 3.66 -3.12 7.01
C LYS A 52 3.42 -2.23 8.22
N ASP A 53 2.17 -2.12 8.62
CA ASP A 53 1.71 -1.26 9.70
C ASP A 53 1.18 -2.08 10.88
N THR A 54 1.18 -1.47 12.07
CA THR A 54 0.57 -2.08 13.25
C THR A 54 -0.72 -1.34 13.57
N LEU A 55 -1.83 -2.06 13.61
CA LEU A 55 -3.09 -1.58 14.13
C LEU A 55 -3.15 -1.83 15.64
N LYS A 56 -3.46 -0.79 16.41
CA LYS A 56 -3.52 -0.84 17.86
C LYS A 56 -4.85 -0.25 18.33
N GLU A 57 -5.54 -1.01 19.16
CA GLU A 57 -6.75 -0.51 19.81
C GLU A 57 -6.39 0.29 21.07
N ILE A 58 -6.90 1.52 21.17
CA ILE A 58 -6.77 2.39 22.33
C ILE A 58 -8.16 2.95 22.65
N GLY A 59 -8.73 2.55 23.79
CA GLY A 59 -10.04 3.04 24.24
C GLY A 59 -11.20 2.72 23.27
N GLY A 60 -11.19 1.54 22.64
CA GLY A 60 -12.22 1.13 21.66
C GLY A 60 -12.05 1.71 20.26
N VAL A 61 -11.02 2.53 20.04
CA VAL A 61 -10.70 3.11 18.72
C VAL A 61 -9.47 2.41 18.15
N MET A 62 -9.56 1.99 16.88
CA MET A 62 -8.45 1.40 16.14
C MET A 62 -7.55 2.50 15.57
N PHE A 63 -6.33 2.59 16.08
CA PHE A 63 -5.27 3.44 15.57
C PHE A 63 -4.34 2.66 14.66
N ARG A 64 -3.80 3.34 13.65
CA ARG A 64 -2.71 2.81 12.82
C ARG A 64 -1.40 3.46 13.20
N GLU A 65 -0.46 2.64 13.63
CA GLU A 65 0.92 3.02 13.84
C GLU A 65 1.69 2.75 12.54
N THR A 66 1.92 3.83 11.79
CA THR A 66 2.75 3.82 10.58
C THR A 66 4.15 4.29 10.94
N CYS A 67 5.15 3.44 10.75
CA CYS A 67 6.54 3.81 11.01
C CYS A 67 7.16 4.44 9.77
N LEU A 68 7.45 5.75 9.82
CA LEU A 68 8.14 6.48 8.76
C LEU A 68 9.65 6.36 8.94
N CYS A 69 10.25 5.33 8.36
CA CYS A 69 11.70 5.11 8.49
C CYS A 69 12.46 5.84 7.39
N ILE A 70 12.98 7.02 7.74
CA ILE A 70 13.75 7.90 6.86
C ILE A 70 15.14 7.32 6.52
N GLY A 71 15.61 6.31 7.27
CA GLY A 71 16.95 5.70 7.12
C GLY A 71 16.96 4.18 6.84
N GLY A 72 15.86 3.60 6.34
CA GLY A 72 15.84 2.20 5.86
C GLY A 72 15.73 1.10 6.93
N ASN A 73 15.89 1.42 8.22
CA ASN A 73 15.81 0.43 9.31
C ASN A 73 14.37 0.18 9.82
N GLY A 74 13.40 0.29 8.92
CA GLY A 74 11.97 0.30 9.23
C GLY A 74 11.21 -0.96 8.92
N PRO A 75 9.95 -1.06 9.37
CA PRO A 75 9.06 -2.08 8.86
C PRO A 75 8.92 -1.95 7.35
N TYR A 76 8.64 -3.07 6.69
CA TYR A 76 8.56 -3.17 5.25
C TYR A 76 7.72 -2.03 4.64
N ARG A 77 8.32 -1.28 3.71
CA ARG A 77 7.61 -0.32 2.89
C ARG A 77 8.19 -0.35 1.48
N LYS A 78 7.34 -0.63 0.50
CA LYS A 78 7.73 -0.60 -0.92
C LYS A 78 6.81 0.34 -1.68
N THR A 79 7.41 1.17 -2.53
CA THR A 79 6.68 2.02 -3.48
C THR A 79 6.82 1.43 -4.87
N PHE A 80 5.74 1.44 -5.63
CA PHE A 80 5.65 0.91 -6.98
C PHE A 80 5.29 2.05 -7.93
N LEU A 81 6.18 2.30 -8.88
CA LEU A 81 5.95 3.29 -9.93
C LEU A 81 5.08 2.70 -11.04
N PRO A 82 4.39 3.53 -11.84
CA PRO A 82 3.52 3.04 -12.90
C PRO A 82 4.20 2.08 -13.88
N ASP A 83 5.48 2.30 -14.21
CA ASP A 83 6.20 1.43 -15.14
C ASP A 83 6.55 0.07 -14.53
N GLU A 84 6.79 0.01 -13.22
CA GLU A 84 6.95 -1.26 -12.48
C GLU A 84 5.62 -2.01 -12.42
N LEU A 85 4.52 -1.30 -12.15
CA LEU A 85 3.18 -1.87 -12.08
C LEU A 85 2.71 -2.45 -13.42
N LYS A 86 3.03 -1.78 -14.54
CA LYS A 86 2.74 -2.31 -15.88
C LYS A 86 3.46 -3.63 -16.13
N LYS A 87 4.76 -3.69 -15.84
CA LYS A 87 5.56 -4.92 -15.98
C LYS A 87 5.02 -6.06 -15.11
N LEU A 88 4.65 -5.75 -13.87
CA LEU A 88 4.06 -6.73 -12.95
C LEU A 88 2.71 -7.24 -13.47
N ALA A 89 1.84 -6.35 -13.96
CA ALA A 89 0.55 -6.72 -14.53
C ALA A 89 0.68 -7.54 -15.83
N GLU A 90 1.71 -7.28 -16.65
CA GLU A 90 1.99 -8.04 -17.87
C GLU A 90 2.58 -9.43 -17.58
N SER A 91 3.26 -9.61 -16.45
CA SER A 91 3.87 -10.90 -16.05
C SER A 91 2.91 -11.89 -15.39
N GLU A 92 1.69 -11.48 -15.04
CA GLU A 92 0.64 -12.36 -14.49
C GLU A 92 -0.26 -12.99 -15.58
N VAL A 93 0.03 -12.74 -16.87
CA VAL A 93 -0.72 -13.25 -18.05
C VAL A 93 -0.02 -14.44 -18.68
#